data_AF-A0A7C3Q1P0-F1
#
_entry.id   AF-A0A7C3Q1P0-F1
#
_cell.length_a   1.000
_cell.length_b   1.000
_cell.length_c   1.000
_cell.angle_alpha   90.00
_cell.angle_beta   90.00
_cell.angle_gamma   90.00
#
_symmetry.space_group_name_H-M   'P 1'
#
loop_
_entity.id
_entity.type
_entity.pdbx_description
1 polymer ?
#
loop_
_entity_poly.entity_id
_entity_poly.type
_entity_poly.pdbx_seq_one_letter_code
_entity_poly.pdbx_strand_id
1 'polypeptide(L)'
;MSYSLNKINILISLLKELTIEDVRFIEENLDEQYKALNYLYRSINNKKSFPFLVLLNSLVSYQLSTKGEDYWWEFANYFSNKDLKDEVENIIKFIIESKGNKRFLSTKIKRLQKIKEYKDYIKNKYDYFYENMIELRNFLSNIFQQKKEAKTIVFSVKMFGYTMRIYTKKFIPYPFEIAIPVDSRIKKITKKFTDENPISFWFKISKEVKIPPLHLDSILWTLFGKNYDELSSISFEKRNILIEIARLVRE
;
A
#
# COMPACT_ATOMS: atom_id res chain seq x y z
N MET A 1 18.45 26.75 -1.56
CA MET A 1 16.97 26.87 -1.53
C MET A 1 16.35 26.96 -2.92
N SER A 2 16.88 27.77 -3.86
CA SER A 2 16.28 27.89 -5.21
C SER A 2 16.25 26.58 -6.03
N TYR A 3 17.29 25.74 -5.92
CA TYR A 3 17.37 24.48 -6.65
C TYR A 3 16.33 23.43 -6.22
N SER A 4 16.03 23.32 -4.92
CA SER A 4 15.02 22.36 -4.43
C SER A 4 13.60 22.85 -4.74
N LEU A 5 13.35 24.16 -4.71
CA LEU A 5 12.07 24.75 -5.10
C LEU A 5 11.78 24.49 -6.60
N ASN A 6 12.80 24.58 -7.45
CA ASN A 6 12.67 24.25 -8.87
C ASN A 6 12.33 22.75 -9.06
N LYS A 7 13.03 21.83 -8.38
CA LYS A 7 12.71 20.39 -8.43
C LYS A 7 11.30 20.06 -7.96
N ILE A 8 10.81 20.73 -6.91
CA ILE A 8 9.43 20.56 -6.41
C ILE A 8 8.42 21.01 -7.46
N ASN A 9 8.62 22.19 -8.08
CA ASN A 9 7.71 22.69 -9.11
C ASN A 9 7.67 21.78 -10.33
N ILE A 10 8.82 21.24 -10.75
CA ILE A 10 8.89 20.25 -11.84
C ILE A 10 8.11 18.99 -11.45
N LEU A 11 8.35 18.43 -10.25
CA LEU A 11 7.61 17.26 -9.76
C LEU A 11 6.10 17.50 -9.77
N ILE A 12 5.65 18.65 -9.26
CA ILE A 12 4.24 19.04 -9.24
C ILE A 12 3.67 19.12 -10.67
N SER A 13 4.39 19.75 -11.60
CA SER A 13 3.94 19.86 -12.99
C SER A 13 3.75 18.48 -13.64
N LEU A 14 4.71 17.57 -13.45
CA LEU A 14 4.64 16.20 -13.97
C LEU A 14 3.49 15.40 -13.33
N LEU A 15 3.29 15.56 -12.01
CA LEU A 15 2.19 14.88 -11.31
C LEU A 15 0.81 15.42 -11.70
N LYS A 16 0.68 16.71 -12.05
CA LYS A 16 -0.58 17.31 -12.53
C LYS A 16 -1.03 16.74 -13.88
N GLU A 17 -0.08 16.22 -14.67
CA GLU A 17 -0.40 15.52 -15.91
C GLU A 17 -0.99 14.12 -15.67
N LEU A 18 -0.96 13.58 -14.45
CA LEU A 18 -1.53 12.27 -14.14
C LEU A 18 -2.95 12.40 -13.59
N THR A 19 -3.88 11.67 -14.19
CA THR A 19 -5.24 11.52 -13.67
C THR A 19 -5.32 10.40 -12.64
N ILE A 20 -6.41 10.36 -11.88
CA ILE A 20 -6.67 9.25 -10.94
C ILE A 20 -6.74 7.89 -11.66
N GLU A 21 -7.19 7.88 -12.92
CA GLU A 21 -7.27 6.69 -13.75
C GLU A 21 -5.88 6.22 -14.19
N ASP A 22 -4.97 7.14 -14.53
CA ASP A 22 -3.56 6.82 -14.80
C ASP A 22 -2.91 6.18 -13.57
N VAL A 23 -3.18 6.72 -12.37
CA VAL A 23 -2.65 6.13 -11.12
C VAL A 23 -3.28 4.78 -10.84
N ARG A 24 -4.59 4.61 -11.07
CA ARG A 24 -5.25 3.30 -10.98
C ARG A 24 -4.56 2.30 -11.90
N PHE A 25 -4.27 2.67 -13.14
CA PHE A 25 -3.59 1.81 -14.09
C PHE A 25 -2.20 1.40 -13.58
N ILE A 26 -1.41 2.34 -13.04
CA ILE A 26 -0.11 2.05 -12.43
C ILE A 26 -0.25 1.04 -11.30
N GLU A 27 -1.20 1.24 -10.39
CA GLU A 27 -1.47 0.31 -9.29
C GLU A 27 -1.82 -1.08 -9.80
N GLU A 28 -2.70 -1.19 -10.78
CA GLU A 28 -3.23 -2.48 -11.24
C GLU A 28 -2.26 -3.27 -12.10
N ASN A 29 -1.41 -2.57 -12.86
CA ASN A 29 -0.55 -3.18 -13.88
C ASN A 29 0.93 -3.17 -13.52
N LEU A 30 1.36 -2.28 -12.62
CA LEU A 30 2.77 -2.13 -12.27
C LEU A 30 3.05 -2.42 -10.80
N ASP A 31 2.14 -2.23 -9.85
CA ASP A 31 2.42 -2.53 -8.45
C ASP A 31 2.50 -4.05 -8.22
N GLU A 32 3.69 -4.56 -7.86
CA GLU A 32 3.91 -5.99 -7.59
C GLU A 32 3.06 -6.49 -6.42
N GLN A 33 2.72 -5.63 -5.47
CA GLN A 33 1.86 -6.01 -4.35
C GLN A 33 0.43 -6.22 -4.84
N TYR A 34 -0.07 -5.36 -5.76
CA TYR A 34 -1.38 -5.56 -6.39
C TYR A 34 -1.40 -6.85 -7.23
N LYS A 35 -0.35 -7.11 -8.02
CA LYS A 35 -0.23 -8.34 -8.81
C LYS A 35 -0.25 -9.59 -7.94
N ALA A 36 0.52 -9.60 -6.84
CA ALA A 36 0.53 -10.71 -5.87
C ALA A 36 -0.86 -10.93 -5.26
N LEU A 37 -1.57 -9.86 -4.90
CA LEU A 37 -2.94 -9.95 -4.41
C LEU A 37 -3.92 -10.48 -5.46
N ASN A 38 -3.80 -10.05 -6.71
CA ASN A 38 -4.66 -10.54 -7.79
C ASN A 38 -4.39 -12.02 -8.10
N TYR A 39 -3.12 -12.46 -8.03
CA TYR A 39 -2.74 -13.87 -8.09
C TYR A 39 -3.40 -14.66 -6.96
N LEU A 40 -3.23 -14.22 -5.70
CA LEU A 40 -3.84 -14.88 -4.54
C LEU A 40 -5.36 -14.93 -4.65
N TYR A 41 -6.00 -13.84 -5.08
CA TYR A 41 -7.45 -13.82 -5.25
C TYR A 41 -7.93 -14.86 -6.26
N ARG A 42 -7.15 -15.16 -7.32
CA ARG A 42 -7.52 -16.18 -8.30
C ARG A 42 -7.38 -17.60 -7.74
N SER A 43 -6.37 -17.86 -6.92
CA SER A 43 -6.05 -19.21 -6.41
C SER A 43 -6.59 -19.53 -5.01
N ILE A 44 -7.07 -18.55 -4.24
CA ILE A 44 -7.61 -18.82 -2.91
C ILE A 44 -8.94 -19.57 -2.98
N ASN A 45 -9.08 -20.65 -2.19
CA ASN A 45 -10.29 -21.48 -2.18
C ASN A 45 -11.49 -20.70 -1.60
N ASN A 46 -11.29 -20.05 -0.46
CA ASN A 46 -12.31 -19.24 0.20
C ASN A 46 -12.14 -17.74 -0.11
N LYS A 47 -12.83 -17.25 -1.16
CA LYS A 47 -12.79 -15.83 -1.54
C LYS A 47 -13.25 -14.89 -0.43
N LYS A 48 -14.16 -15.31 0.48
CA LYS A 48 -14.65 -14.47 1.58
C LYS A 48 -13.58 -14.19 2.64
N SER A 49 -12.55 -15.03 2.74
CA SER A 49 -11.43 -14.82 3.67
C SER A 49 -10.36 -13.87 3.11
N PHE A 50 -10.38 -13.59 1.81
CA PHE A 50 -9.35 -12.81 1.13
C PHE A 50 -9.14 -11.41 1.75
N PRO A 51 -10.16 -10.56 1.97
CA PRO A 51 -9.94 -9.24 2.54
C PRO A 51 -9.39 -9.24 3.96
N PHE A 52 -9.83 -10.18 4.81
CA PHE A 52 -9.30 -10.26 6.17
C PHE A 52 -7.86 -10.78 6.19
N LEU A 53 -7.52 -11.79 5.37
CA LEU A 53 -6.15 -12.27 5.27
C LEU A 53 -5.17 -11.18 4.84
N VAL A 54 -5.54 -10.38 3.83
CA VAL A 54 -4.69 -9.28 3.38
C VAL A 54 -4.54 -8.23 4.47
N LEU A 55 -5.64 -7.86 5.14
CA LEU A 55 -5.60 -6.92 6.26
C LEU A 55 -4.66 -7.40 7.38
N LEU A 56 -4.77 -8.67 7.77
CA LEU A 56 -3.89 -9.31 8.77
C LEU A 56 -2.43 -9.24 8.33
N ASN A 57 -2.12 -9.59 7.08
CA ASN A 57 -0.78 -9.55 6.53
C ASN A 57 -0.20 -8.13 6.59
N SER A 58 -0.95 -7.12 6.12
CA SER A 58 -0.51 -5.73 6.13
C SER A 58 -0.18 -5.19 7.52
N LEU A 59 -0.94 -5.60 8.54
CA LEU A 59 -0.72 -5.19 9.93
C LEU A 59 0.60 -5.67 10.51
N VAL A 60 1.22 -6.67 9.88
CA VAL A 60 2.51 -7.26 10.25
C VAL A 60 3.60 -7.08 9.18
N SER A 61 3.31 -6.37 8.08
CA SER A 61 4.26 -6.02 7.01
C SER A 61 5.20 -4.87 7.39
N TYR A 62 5.96 -5.01 8.48
CA TYR A 62 6.95 -4.03 8.91
C TYR A 62 8.23 -4.68 9.42
N GLN A 63 9.36 -3.98 9.27
CA GLN A 63 10.68 -4.50 9.67
C GLN A 63 10.96 -5.87 9.01
N LEU A 64 10.64 -5.97 7.72
CA LEU A 64 10.87 -7.18 6.93
C LEU A 64 12.38 -7.45 6.79
N SER A 65 12.73 -8.72 6.67
CA SER A 65 14.09 -9.19 6.33
C SER A 65 14.33 -9.31 4.82
N THR A 66 13.34 -8.96 4.01
CA THR A 66 13.39 -8.96 2.53
C THR A 66 12.70 -7.70 1.97
N LYS A 67 12.70 -7.55 0.65
CA LYS A 67 11.94 -6.51 -0.05
C LYS A 67 10.43 -6.70 0.19
N GLY A 68 9.68 -5.61 0.20
CA GLY A 68 8.23 -5.68 0.42
C GLY A 68 7.53 -6.51 -0.65
N GLU A 69 7.94 -6.32 -1.90
CA GLU A 69 7.47 -7.00 -3.10
C GLU A 69 7.64 -8.54 -2.96
N ASP A 70 8.85 -8.99 -2.58
CA ASP A 70 9.15 -10.41 -2.38
C ASP A 70 8.30 -11.02 -1.25
N TYR A 71 8.08 -10.28 -0.17
CA TYR A 71 7.25 -10.74 0.95
C TYR A 71 5.77 -10.88 0.57
N TRP A 72 5.23 -9.96 -0.25
CA TRP A 72 3.86 -10.06 -0.72
C TRP A 72 3.65 -11.24 -1.68
N TRP A 73 4.64 -11.55 -2.51
CA TRP A 73 4.63 -12.78 -3.31
C TRP A 73 4.79 -14.05 -2.45
N GLU A 74 5.63 -14.02 -1.42
CA GLU A 74 5.74 -15.12 -0.45
C GLU A 74 4.38 -15.41 0.20
N PHE A 75 3.70 -14.36 0.67
CA PHE A 75 2.35 -14.42 1.22
C PHE A 75 1.34 -15.00 0.20
N ALA A 76 1.31 -14.46 -1.01
CA ALA A 76 0.38 -14.90 -2.04
C ALA A 76 0.57 -16.38 -2.42
N ASN A 77 1.81 -16.83 -2.52
CA ASN A 77 2.14 -18.23 -2.80
C ASN A 77 1.78 -19.16 -1.62
N TYR A 78 2.04 -18.74 -0.38
CA TYR A 78 1.76 -19.54 0.81
C TYR A 78 0.26 -19.88 0.96
N PHE A 79 -0.60 -18.94 0.59
CA PHE A 79 -2.06 -19.06 0.74
C PHE A 79 -2.78 -19.54 -0.53
N SER A 80 -2.05 -19.69 -1.63
CA SER A 80 -2.57 -20.24 -2.89
C SER A 80 -3.10 -21.66 -2.70
N ASN A 81 -4.34 -21.93 -3.10
CA ASN A 81 -5.03 -23.23 -2.99
C ASN A 81 -5.10 -23.83 -1.57
N LYS A 82 -4.87 -23.03 -0.51
CA LYS A 82 -4.85 -23.51 0.87
C LYS A 82 -6.25 -23.49 1.49
N ASP A 83 -6.56 -24.50 2.29
CA ASP A 83 -7.76 -24.50 3.13
C ASP A 83 -7.58 -23.59 4.35
N LEU A 84 -8.56 -22.72 4.58
CA LEU A 84 -8.50 -21.62 5.53
C LEU A 84 -9.53 -21.82 6.63
N LYS A 85 -9.16 -22.61 7.64
CA LYS A 85 -10.02 -22.85 8.81
C LYS A 85 -10.06 -21.64 9.75
N ASP A 86 -8.90 -21.09 10.12
CA ASP A 86 -8.78 -19.85 10.91
C ASP A 86 -7.75 -18.92 10.26
N GLU A 87 -8.19 -17.79 9.70
CA GLU A 87 -7.33 -16.81 9.04
C GLU A 87 -6.22 -16.27 9.97
N VAL A 88 -6.48 -16.08 11.26
CA VAL A 88 -5.49 -15.55 12.21
C VAL A 88 -4.42 -16.59 12.49
N GLU A 89 -4.81 -17.82 12.83
CA GLU A 89 -3.84 -18.90 13.08
C GLU A 89 -3.01 -19.21 11.83
N ASN A 90 -3.63 -19.16 10.65
CA ASN A 90 -2.90 -19.37 9.41
C ASN A 90 -1.88 -18.26 9.12
N ILE A 91 -2.19 -16.98 9.42
CA ILE A 91 -1.21 -15.89 9.30
C ILE A 91 -0.11 -16.04 10.33
N ILE A 92 -0.43 -16.44 11.57
CA ILE A 92 0.57 -16.72 12.61
C ILE A 92 1.54 -17.81 12.13
N LYS A 93 1.00 -18.92 11.61
CA LYS A 93 1.81 -20.01 11.04
C LYS A 93 2.68 -19.51 9.88
N PHE A 94 2.09 -18.73 8.97
CA PHE A 94 2.82 -18.13 7.86
C PHE A 94 4.01 -17.28 8.32
N ILE A 95 3.82 -16.36 9.27
CA ILE A 95 4.92 -15.47 9.70
C ILE A 95 6.01 -16.20 10.50
N ILE A 96 5.68 -17.32 11.15
CA ILE A 96 6.67 -18.20 11.80
C ILE A 96 7.54 -18.89 10.75
N GLU A 97 6.93 -19.38 9.67
CA GLU A 97 7.60 -20.11 8.58
C GLU A 97 8.25 -19.16 7.54
N SER A 98 7.87 -17.88 7.54
CA SER A 98 8.26 -16.90 6.53
C SER A 98 9.78 -16.64 6.52
N LYS A 99 10.34 -16.57 5.31
CA LYS A 99 11.68 -16.10 5.02
C LYS A 99 11.79 -14.58 5.17
N GLY A 100 10.74 -13.86 4.77
CA GLY A 100 10.71 -12.39 4.70
C GLY A 100 10.30 -11.66 5.98
N ASN A 101 9.66 -12.32 6.95
CA ASN A 101 9.02 -11.65 8.08
C ASN A 101 9.44 -12.15 9.48
N LYS A 102 10.73 -12.38 9.70
CA LYS A 102 11.25 -13.00 10.94
C LYS A 102 11.44 -12.06 12.14
N ARG A 103 11.58 -10.75 11.92
CA ARG A 103 11.91 -9.79 12.99
C ARG A 103 10.68 -9.44 13.83
N PHE A 104 10.85 -9.25 15.14
CA PHE A 104 9.77 -8.83 16.06
C PHE A 104 8.53 -9.74 16.03
N LEU A 105 8.74 -11.04 15.83
CA LEU A 105 7.68 -12.04 15.65
C LEU A 105 6.66 -12.02 16.79
N SER A 106 7.12 -11.99 18.04
CA SER A 106 6.23 -11.94 19.23
C SER A 106 5.30 -10.73 19.23
N THR A 107 5.79 -9.56 18.78
CA THR A 107 4.98 -8.34 18.69
C THR A 107 3.96 -8.44 17.55
N LYS A 108 4.33 -9.06 16.43
CA LYS A 108 3.44 -9.29 15.29
C LYS A 108 2.32 -10.27 15.66
N ILE A 109 2.66 -11.37 16.34
CA ILE A 109 1.67 -12.33 16.86
C ILE A 109 0.69 -11.64 17.82
N LYS A 110 1.17 -10.82 18.76
CA LYS A 110 0.29 -10.06 19.66
C LYS A 110 -0.69 -9.15 18.90
N ARG A 111 -0.25 -8.52 17.80
CA ARG A 111 -1.13 -7.69 16.95
C ARG A 111 -2.22 -8.54 16.26
N LEU A 112 -1.85 -9.71 15.75
CA LEU A 112 -2.78 -10.64 15.10
C LEU A 112 -3.81 -11.19 16.09
N GLN A 113 -3.38 -11.54 17.30
CA GLN A 113 -4.27 -11.95 18.38
C GLN A 113 -5.22 -10.83 18.77
N LYS A 114 -4.74 -9.58 18.88
CA LYS A 114 -5.58 -8.43 19.23
C LYS A 114 -6.71 -8.18 18.21
N ILE A 115 -6.43 -8.31 16.91
CA ILE A 115 -7.47 -8.11 15.88
C ILE A 115 -8.39 -9.32 15.70
N LYS A 116 -8.02 -10.49 16.23
CA LYS A 116 -8.85 -11.72 16.20
C LYS A 116 -10.23 -11.47 16.82
N GLU A 117 -10.29 -10.71 17.92
CA GLU A 117 -11.53 -10.34 18.61
C GLU A 117 -12.52 -9.54 17.73
N TYR A 118 -12.00 -8.90 16.68
CA TYR A 118 -12.78 -8.05 15.77
C TYR A 118 -13.05 -8.73 14.42
N LYS A 119 -12.70 -10.00 14.26
CA LYS A 119 -12.80 -10.75 13.00
C LYS A 119 -14.19 -10.63 12.37
N ASP A 120 -15.23 -11.03 13.09
CA ASP A 120 -16.59 -11.07 12.53
C ASP A 120 -17.14 -9.67 12.29
N TYR A 121 -16.83 -8.72 13.18
CA TYR A 121 -17.18 -7.31 12.99
C TYR A 121 -16.58 -6.75 11.69
N ILE A 122 -15.31 -7.02 11.42
CA ILE A 122 -14.64 -6.56 10.19
C ILE A 122 -15.22 -7.24 8.96
N LYS A 123 -15.39 -8.57 9.00
CA LYS A 123 -15.92 -9.36 7.87
C LYS A 123 -17.33 -8.92 7.47
N ASN A 124 -18.18 -8.61 8.45
CA ASN A 124 -19.53 -8.12 8.21
C ASN A 124 -19.59 -6.66 7.72
N LYS A 125 -18.45 -5.94 7.71
CA LYS A 125 -18.35 -4.52 7.35
C LYS A 125 -17.36 -4.26 6.22
N TYR A 126 -17.04 -5.24 5.39
CA TYR A 126 -16.12 -5.05 4.28
C TYR A 126 -16.53 -3.93 3.33
N ASP A 127 -17.76 -3.96 2.84
CA ASP A 127 -18.26 -2.95 1.90
C ASP A 127 -18.31 -1.57 2.58
N TYR A 128 -18.82 -1.52 3.81
CA TYR A 128 -18.83 -0.30 4.62
C TYR A 128 -17.42 0.30 4.77
N PHE A 129 -16.43 -0.50 5.14
CA PHE A 129 -15.06 -0.03 5.30
C PHE A 129 -14.39 0.33 3.99
N TYR A 130 -14.79 -0.28 2.87
CA TYR A 130 -14.26 0.09 1.57
C TYR A 130 -14.81 1.44 1.10
N GLU A 131 -16.09 1.69 1.34
CA GLU A 131 -16.73 2.97 1.04
C GLU A 131 -16.33 4.07 2.06
N ASN A 132 -15.94 3.68 3.27
CA ASN A 132 -15.58 4.57 4.38
C ASN A 132 -14.17 4.27 4.90
N MET A 133 -13.14 4.37 4.04
CA MET A 133 -11.77 4.02 4.40
C MET A 133 -11.18 4.86 5.56
N ILE A 134 -11.69 6.06 5.80
CA ILE A 134 -11.34 6.87 6.98
C ILE A 134 -11.77 6.15 8.28
N GLU A 135 -12.94 5.53 8.26
CA GLU A 135 -13.46 4.78 9.40
C GLU A 135 -12.66 3.51 9.64
N LEU A 136 -12.23 2.82 8.58
CA LEU A 136 -11.29 1.70 8.74
C LEU A 136 -9.98 2.15 9.39
N ARG A 137 -9.40 3.26 8.92
CA ARG A 137 -8.18 3.84 9.52
C ARG A 137 -8.37 4.15 11.00
N ASN A 138 -9.45 4.84 11.35
CA ASN A 138 -9.77 5.23 12.73
C ASN A 138 -9.97 3.98 13.61
N PHE A 139 -10.69 2.99 13.10
CA PHE A 139 -10.92 1.72 13.76
C PHE A 139 -9.62 0.97 14.07
N LEU A 140 -8.73 0.81 13.07
CA LEU A 140 -7.43 0.18 13.27
C LEU A 140 -6.54 0.99 14.23
N SER A 141 -6.52 2.31 14.09
CA SER A 141 -5.78 3.23 14.98
C SER A 141 -6.21 3.05 16.44
N ASN A 142 -7.53 2.94 16.70
CA ASN A 142 -8.08 2.74 18.03
C ASN A 142 -7.73 1.34 18.59
N ILE A 143 -7.92 0.28 17.79
CA ILE A 143 -7.54 -1.09 18.20
C ILE A 143 -6.07 -1.13 18.62
N PHE A 144 -5.17 -0.58 17.80
CA PHE A 144 -3.74 -0.70 18.06
C PHE A 144 -3.17 0.41 18.95
N GLN A 145 -3.98 1.40 19.36
CA GLN A 145 -3.54 2.59 20.09
C GLN A 145 -2.35 3.28 19.39
N GLN A 146 -2.42 3.34 18.05
CA GLN A 146 -1.40 3.96 17.21
C GLN A 146 -1.94 5.25 16.60
N LYS A 147 -1.06 6.19 16.26
CA LYS A 147 -1.44 7.40 15.52
C LYS A 147 -2.14 7.03 14.20
N LYS A 148 -3.10 7.84 13.78
CA LYS A 148 -3.86 7.63 12.52
C LYS A 148 -2.95 7.62 11.29
N GLU A 149 -1.82 8.34 11.37
CA GLU A 149 -0.80 8.45 10.32
C GLU A 149 0.33 7.42 10.48
N ALA A 150 0.24 6.50 11.45
CA ALA A 150 1.24 5.45 11.61
C ALA A 150 1.33 4.62 10.33
N LYS A 151 2.55 4.44 9.80
CA LYS A 151 2.77 3.82 8.49
C LYS A 151 2.03 2.49 8.30
N THR A 152 1.98 1.65 9.34
CA THR A 152 1.34 0.34 9.30
C THR A 152 -0.17 0.45 9.23
N ILE A 153 -0.77 1.46 9.86
CA ILE A 153 -2.21 1.71 9.82
C ILE A 153 -2.63 2.17 8.43
N VAL A 154 -1.97 3.20 7.89
CA VAL A 154 -2.32 3.73 6.55
C VAL A 154 -1.95 2.75 5.43
N PHE A 155 -0.86 1.98 5.59
CA PHE A 155 -0.52 0.90 4.67
C PHE A 155 -1.56 -0.24 4.70
N SER A 156 -2.06 -0.62 5.88
CA SER A 156 -3.16 -1.59 5.98
C SER A 156 -4.42 -1.11 5.26
N VAL A 157 -4.75 0.19 5.32
CA VAL A 157 -5.88 0.74 4.57
C VAL A 157 -5.64 0.70 3.07
N LYS A 158 -4.42 1.05 2.60
CA LYS A 158 -4.04 0.91 1.18
C LYS A 158 -4.23 -0.53 0.69
N MET A 159 -3.66 -1.51 1.40
CA MET A 159 -3.76 -2.90 0.98
C MET A 159 -5.18 -3.45 1.08
N PHE A 160 -5.99 -2.97 2.03
CA PHE A 160 -7.42 -3.26 2.07
C PHE A 160 -8.15 -2.68 0.85
N GLY A 161 -7.84 -1.45 0.42
CA GLY A 161 -8.40 -0.86 -0.78
C GLY A 161 -8.05 -1.61 -2.06
N TYR A 162 -6.80 -2.04 -2.22
CA TYR A 162 -6.41 -2.95 -3.32
C TYR A 162 -7.23 -4.24 -3.30
N THR A 163 -7.33 -4.84 -2.11
CA THR A 163 -8.05 -6.09 -1.93
C THR A 163 -9.52 -5.97 -2.27
N MET A 164 -10.20 -4.96 -1.75
CA MET A 164 -11.62 -4.74 -1.98
C MET A 164 -11.91 -4.38 -3.44
N ARG A 165 -11.00 -3.66 -4.10
CA ARG A 165 -11.06 -3.44 -5.55
C ARG A 165 -11.02 -4.75 -6.33
N ILE A 166 -10.10 -5.64 -6.00
CA ILE A 166 -9.99 -6.97 -6.63
C ILE A 166 -11.23 -7.82 -6.34
N TYR A 167 -11.73 -7.77 -5.10
CA TYR A 167 -12.85 -8.57 -4.59
C TYR A 167 -14.19 -8.15 -5.20
N THR A 168 -14.48 -6.85 -5.22
CA THR A 168 -15.77 -6.27 -5.65
C THR A 168 -15.79 -5.84 -7.12
N LYS A 169 -14.62 -5.75 -7.76
CA LYS A 169 -14.45 -5.18 -9.12
C LYS A 169 -14.86 -3.72 -9.24
N LYS A 170 -15.00 -3.00 -8.12
CA LYS A 170 -15.31 -1.57 -8.05
C LYS A 170 -14.05 -0.79 -7.69
N PHE A 171 -13.80 0.33 -8.38
CA PHE A 171 -12.75 1.27 -8.00
C PHE A 171 -13.32 2.40 -7.15
N ILE A 172 -12.77 2.56 -5.94
CA ILE A 172 -13.01 3.69 -5.04
C ILE A 172 -11.65 4.34 -4.76
N PRO A 173 -11.45 5.63 -5.12
CA PRO A 173 -10.24 6.36 -4.78
C PRO A 173 -10.01 6.43 -3.27
N TYR A 174 -8.74 6.43 -2.85
CA TYR A 174 -8.41 6.66 -1.45
C TYR A 174 -8.82 8.07 -1.00
N PRO A 175 -9.23 8.26 0.26
CA PRO A 175 -9.53 9.58 0.79
C PRO A 175 -8.26 10.44 0.93
N PHE A 176 -8.38 11.76 0.71
CA PHE A 176 -7.28 12.71 0.84
C PHE A 176 -6.74 12.84 2.26
N GLU A 177 -7.53 12.45 3.26
CA GLU A 177 -7.22 12.54 4.69
C GLU A 177 -6.29 11.44 5.16
N ILE A 178 -6.09 10.38 4.37
CA ILE A 178 -5.23 9.26 4.74
C ILE A 178 -3.81 9.56 4.28
N ALA A 179 -2.92 9.68 5.27
CA ALA A 179 -1.52 10.01 5.04
C ALA A 179 -0.80 8.92 4.21
N ILE A 180 0.25 9.34 3.51
CA ILE A 180 1.18 8.44 2.84
C ILE A 180 1.89 7.52 3.87
N PRO A 181 2.09 6.22 3.59
CA PRO A 181 2.86 5.33 4.48
C PRO A 181 4.34 5.69 4.47
N VAL A 182 4.79 6.45 5.47
CA VAL A 182 6.19 6.90 5.56
C VAL A 182 7.12 5.78 6.04
N ASP A 183 7.73 5.07 5.11
CA ASP A 183 8.83 4.13 5.34
C ASP A 183 10.21 4.76 5.04
N SER A 184 11.27 3.95 5.01
CA SER A 184 12.63 4.44 4.70
C SER A 184 12.75 4.97 3.27
N ARG A 185 12.00 4.41 2.32
CA ARG A 185 12.00 4.82 0.91
C ARG A 185 11.34 6.18 0.75
N ILE A 186 10.13 6.35 1.27
CA ILE A 186 9.42 7.65 1.26
C ILE A 186 10.24 8.73 1.98
N LYS A 187 10.89 8.41 3.11
CA LYS A 187 11.81 9.33 3.78
C LYS A 187 12.98 9.75 2.87
N LYS A 188 13.60 8.79 2.18
CA LYS A 188 14.73 9.05 1.27
C LYS A 188 14.30 9.91 0.07
N ILE A 189 13.14 9.61 -0.51
CA ILE A 189 12.58 10.42 -1.61
C ILE A 189 12.29 11.84 -1.12
N THR A 190 11.61 12.00 0.02
CA THR A 190 11.24 13.32 0.55
C THR A 190 12.48 14.21 0.76
N LYS A 191 13.55 13.65 1.36
CA LYS A 191 14.81 14.37 1.62
C LYS A 191 15.51 14.94 0.38
N LYS A 192 15.18 14.45 -0.82
CA LYS A 192 15.72 15.02 -2.08
C LYS A 192 15.07 16.36 -2.44
N PHE A 193 13.87 16.61 -1.93
CA PHE A 193 13.08 17.81 -2.22
C PHE A 193 13.08 18.79 -1.05
N THR A 194 12.97 18.26 0.18
CA THR A 194 12.80 19.07 1.40
C THR A 194 13.21 18.32 2.67
N ASP A 195 13.53 19.07 3.72
CA ASP A 195 13.72 18.57 5.09
C ASP A 195 12.43 18.62 5.92
N GLU A 196 11.30 19.06 5.34
CA GLU A 196 10.00 19.03 5.99
C GLU A 196 9.57 17.61 6.41
N ASN A 197 8.65 17.55 7.36
CA ASN A 197 8.01 16.28 7.72
C ASN A 197 7.36 15.63 6.46
N PRO A 198 7.68 14.37 6.13
CA PRO A 198 7.15 13.73 4.91
C PRO A 198 5.63 13.69 4.83
N ILE A 199 4.92 13.51 5.94
CA ILE A 199 3.45 13.48 5.95
C ILE A 199 2.92 14.84 5.51
N SER A 200 3.41 15.92 6.13
CA SER A 200 3.01 17.28 5.82
C SER A 200 3.34 17.67 4.37
N PHE A 201 4.54 17.31 3.92
CA PHE A 201 4.98 17.57 2.55
C PHE A 201 4.07 16.88 1.52
N TRP A 202 3.88 15.57 1.63
CA TRP A 202 3.06 14.82 0.66
C TRP A 202 1.58 15.18 0.75
N PHE A 203 1.06 15.63 1.89
CA PHE A 203 -0.30 16.20 1.95
C PHE A 203 -0.41 17.51 1.15
N LYS A 204 0.59 18.40 1.22
CA LYS A 204 0.60 19.64 0.42
C LYS A 204 0.61 19.31 -1.07
N ILE A 205 1.55 18.44 -1.50
CA ILE A 205 1.65 17.99 -2.89
C ILE A 205 0.35 17.34 -3.35
N SER A 206 -0.20 16.42 -2.56
CA SER A 206 -1.47 15.73 -2.83
C SER A 206 -2.61 16.69 -3.13
N LYS A 207 -2.80 17.72 -2.29
CA LYS A 207 -3.85 18.74 -2.50
C LYS A 207 -3.62 19.53 -3.78
N GLU A 208 -2.36 19.88 -4.07
CA GLU A 208 -2.02 20.68 -5.24
C GLU A 208 -2.20 19.91 -6.55
N VAL A 209 -1.83 18.63 -6.59
CA VAL A 209 -1.94 17.79 -7.80
C VAL A 209 -3.28 17.05 -7.87
N LYS A 210 -4.13 17.19 -6.85
CA LYS A 210 -5.44 16.54 -6.73
C LYS A 210 -5.38 14.99 -6.82
N ILE A 211 -4.31 14.40 -6.29
CA ILE A 211 -4.14 12.95 -6.17
C ILE A 211 -3.98 12.59 -4.69
N PRO A 212 -4.82 11.73 -4.10
CA PRO A 212 -4.74 11.34 -2.69
C PRO A 212 -3.36 10.77 -2.29
N PRO A 213 -2.91 10.95 -1.03
CA PRO A 213 -1.54 10.57 -0.65
C PRO A 213 -1.24 9.07 -0.80
N LEU A 214 -2.23 8.19 -0.60
CA LEU A 214 -2.07 6.75 -0.83
C LEU A 214 -1.90 6.39 -2.32
N HIS A 215 -2.47 7.18 -3.22
CA HIS A 215 -2.25 7.03 -4.66
C HIS A 215 -0.87 7.58 -5.08
N LEU A 216 -0.43 8.70 -4.49
CA LEU A 216 0.93 9.19 -4.67
C LEU A 216 1.98 8.17 -4.21
N ASP A 217 1.73 7.47 -3.10
CA ASP A 217 2.59 6.36 -2.65
C ASP A 217 2.83 5.35 -3.78
N SER A 218 1.78 4.95 -4.48
CA SER A 218 1.85 3.95 -5.56
C SER A 218 2.74 4.38 -6.71
N ILE A 219 2.67 5.66 -7.10
CA ILE A 219 3.55 6.25 -8.12
C ILE A 219 5.00 6.19 -7.62
N LEU A 220 5.28 6.74 -6.44
CA LEU A 220 6.62 6.85 -5.89
C LEU A 220 7.26 5.47 -5.68
N TRP A 221 6.50 4.49 -5.19
CA TRP A 221 6.98 3.13 -4.96
C TRP A 221 7.36 2.43 -6.25
N THR A 222 6.45 2.45 -7.24
CA THR A 222 6.65 1.79 -8.53
C THR A 222 7.85 2.38 -9.26
N LEU A 223 7.98 3.71 -9.24
CA LEU A 223 9.04 4.42 -9.95
C LEU A 223 10.39 4.39 -9.24
N PHE A 224 10.47 4.04 -7.95
CA PHE A 224 11.76 3.97 -7.26
C PHE A 224 12.53 2.67 -7.53
N GLY A 225 11.82 1.57 -7.83
CA GLY A 225 12.41 0.22 -7.89
C GLY A 225 12.46 -0.47 -9.24
N LYS A 226 11.71 0.00 -10.26
CA LYS A 226 11.50 -0.75 -11.52
C LYS A 226 12.43 -0.38 -12.66
N ASN A 227 12.63 -1.32 -13.58
CA ASN A 227 13.24 -1.02 -14.87
C ASN A 227 12.20 -0.37 -15.80
N TYR A 228 12.62 0.60 -16.63
CA TYR A 228 11.72 1.40 -17.47
C TYR A 228 11.02 0.58 -18.58
N ASP A 229 11.49 -0.64 -18.83
CA ASP A 229 10.93 -1.58 -19.80
C ASP A 229 9.54 -2.10 -19.41
N GLU A 230 9.25 -2.13 -18.10
CA GLU A 230 7.94 -2.56 -17.57
C GLU A 230 6.83 -1.53 -17.79
N LEU A 231 7.16 -0.32 -18.27
CA LEU A 231 6.19 0.73 -18.60
C LEU A 231 5.64 0.63 -20.03
N SER A 232 5.97 -0.43 -20.77
CA SER A 232 5.54 -0.62 -22.17
C SER A 232 4.03 -0.72 -22.36
N SER A 233 3.28 -1.04 -21.29
CA SER A 233 1.81 -1.06 -21.30
C SER A 233 1.17 0.32 -21.11
N ILE A 234 1.95 1.36 -20.84
CA ILE A 234 1.48 2.75 -20.67
C ILE A 234 1.65 3.49 -22.00
N SER A 235 0.76 4.45 -22.28
CA SER A 235 0.89 5.31 -23.46
C SER A 235 2.26 6.02 -23.47
N PHE A 236 2.81 6.24 -24.66
CA PHE A 236 4.15 6.81 -24.83
C PHE A 236 4.33 8.13 -24.06
N GLU A 237 3.34 9.01 -24.10
CA GLU A 237 3.34 10.30 -23.40
C GLU A 237 3.40 10.14 -21.87
N LYS A 238 2.53 9.29 -21.29
CA LYS A 238 2.51 9.04 -19.84
C LYS A 238 3.77 8.29 -19.39
N ARG A 239 4.32 7.41 -20.23
CA ARG A 239 5.60 6.74 -19.96
C ARG A 239 6.74 7.74 -19.79
N ASN A 240 6.83 8.76 -20.65
CA ASN A 240 7.85 9.80 -20.54
C ASN A 240 7.70 10.59 -19.24
N ILE A 241 6.48 10.98 -18.87
CA ILE A 241 6.19 11.64 -17.59
C ILE A 241 6.69 10.79 -16.41
N LEU A 242 6.38 9.49 -16.41
CA LEU A 242 6.80 8.57 -15.35
C LEU A 242 8.32 8.38 -15.31
N ILE A 243 9.00 8.36 -16.46
CA ILE A 243 10.47 8.31 -16.53
C ILE A 243 11.08 9.57 -15.90
N GLU A 244 10.54 10.75 -16.20
CA GLU A 244 11.04 12.00 -15.61
C GLU A 244 10.79 12.07 -14.10
N ILE A 245 9.61 11.65 -13.64
CA ILE A 245 9.35 11.53 -12.19
C ILE A 245 10.36 10.55 -11.56
N ALA A 246 10.60 9.40 -12.19
CA ALA A 246 11.56 8.41 -11.70
C ALA A 246 12.98 8.97 -11.59
N ARG A 247 13.44 9.75 -12.57
CA ARG A 247 14.73 10.46 -12.52
C ARG A 247 14.78 11.39 -11.31
N LEU A 248 13.76 12.24 -11.13
CA LEU A 248 13.70 13.18 -10.00
C LEU A 248 13.71 12.50 -8.62
N VAL A 249 13.09 11.32 -8.47
CA VAL A 249 13.04 10.62 -7.19
C VAL A 249 14.25 9.70 -6.95
N ARG A 250 15.00 9.31 -7.99
CA ARG A 250 16.19 8.44 -7.90
C ARG A 250 17.49 9.21 -7.81
N GLU A 251 17.65 10.28 -8.60
CA GLU A 251 18.85 11.13 -8.71
C GLU A 251 18.83 12.27 -7.69
#